data_AF-A0A3D3GXM3-F1
#
_entry.id   AF-A0A3D3GXM3-F1
#
_cell.length_a   1.000
_cell.length_b   1.000
_cell.length_c   1.000
_cell.angle_alpha   90.00
_cell.angle_beta   90.00
_cell.angle_gamma   90.00
#
_symmetry.space_group_name_H-M   'P 1'
#
loop_
_entity.id
_entity.type
_entity.pdbx_description
1 polymer ?
#
loop_
_entity_poly.entity_id
_entity_poly.type
_entity_poly.pdbx_seq_one_letter_code
_entity_poly.pdbx_strand_id
1 'polypeptide(L)' 'PTDFEYQQISGLSNEVVAKLKDARPETIGKASRISGITPAAISLLLVYLKKHGLLRKLA' A
#
# COMPACT_ATOMS: atom_id res chain seq x y z
N PRO A 1 3.59 -4.25 7.99
CA PRO A 1 4.53 -3.72 9.01
C PRO A 1 3.92 -2.50 9.69
N THR A 2 4.02 -2.41 11.01
CA THR A 2 3.44 -1.31 11.80
C THR A 2 4.02 0.06 11.43
N ASP A 3 5.23 0.08 10.86
CA ASP A 3 5.98 1.28 10.46
C ASP A 3 6.11 1.43 8.93
N PHE A 4 5.16 0.90 8.15
CA PHE A 4 5.22 1.06 6.70
C PHE A 4 4.86 2.49 6.28
N GLU A 5 5.85 3.23 5.79
CA GLU A 5 5.67 4.61 5.35
C GLU A 5 5.11 4.69 3.91
N TYR A 6 3.77 4.65 3.79
CA TYR A 6 3.07 4.82 2.50
C TYR A 6 3.40 6.14 1.79
N GLN A 7 3.86 7.16 2.51
CA GLN A 7 4.27 8.46 1.95
C GLN A 7 5.49 8.36 1.03
N GLN A 8 6.30 7.31 1.15
CA GLN A 8 7.46 7.11 0.27
C GLN A 8 7.08 6.57 -1.11
N ILE A 9 5.82 6.17 -1.31
CA ILE A 9 5.35 5.63 -2.59
C ILE A 9 4.95 6.79 -3.49
N SER A 10 5.86 7.14 -4.40
CA SER A 10 5.59 8.12 -5.45
C SER A 10 4.35 7.73 -6.26
N GLY A 11 3.46 8.70 -6.48
CA GLY A 11 2.22 8.52 -7.26
C GLY A 11 0.99 8.16 -6.43
N LEU A 12 1.10 7.88 -5.13
CA LEU A 12 -0.08 7.80 -4.27
C LEU A 12 -0.58 9.21 -3.92
N SER A 13 -1.89 9.39 -3.93
CA SER A 13 -2.50 10.63 -3.44
C SER A 13 -2.48 10.69 -1.91
N ASN A 14 -2.55 11.90 -1.35
CA ASN A 14 -2.63 12.11 0.10
C ASN A 14 -3.84 11.39 0.71
N GLU A 15 -4.97 11.33 0.00
CA GLU A 15 -6.16 10.61 0.45
C GLU A 15 -5.90 9.09 0.55
N VAL A 16 -5.29 8.50 -0.48
CA VAL A 16 -4.93 7.09 -0.49
C VAL A 16 -3.94 6.77 0.64
N VAL A 17 -2.92 7.61 0.82
CA VAL A 17 -1.95 7.48 1.91
C VAL A 17 -2.64 7.54 3.28
N ALA A 18 -3.54 8.51 3.49
CA ALA A 18 -4.27 8.65 4.73
C ALA A 18 -5.13 7.39 5.02
N LYS A 19 -5.86 6.90 4.01
CA LYS A 19 -6.68 5.69 4.11
C LYS A 19 -5.86 4.43 4.43
N LEU A 20 -4.70 4.28 3.79
CA LEU A 20 -3.80 3.15 4.06
C LEU A 20 -3.15 3.26 5.45
N LYS A 21 -2.78 4.47 5.89
CA LYS A 21 -2.23 4.73 7.23
C LYS A 21 -3.25 4.48 8.34
N ASP A 22 -4.53 4.79 8.10
CA ASP A 22 -5.64 4.58 9.02
C ASP A 22 -6.03 3.09 9.10
N ALA A 23 -6.30 2.47 7.94
CA ALA A 23 -6.76 1.08 7.88
C ALA A 23 -5.66 0.04 8.18
N ARG A 24 -4.38 0.39 8.00
CA ARG A 24 -3.19 -0.47 8.22
C ARG A 24 -3.38 -1.90 7.72
N PRO A 25 -3.70 -2.10 6.42
CA PRO A 25 -4.01 -3.43 5.91
C PRO A 25 -2.78 -4.35 5.96
N GLU A 26 -2.95 -5.54 6.53
CA GLU A 26 -1.89 -6.56 6.62
C GLU A 26 -1.53 -7.17 5.27
N THR A 27 -2.47 -7.12 4.32
CA THR A 27 -2.30 -7.73 2.98
C THR A 27 -2.79 -6.79 1.90
N ILE A 28 -2.27 -6.98 0.68
CA ILE A 28 -2.73 -6.25 -0.50
C ILE A 28 -4.21 -6.49 -0.78
N GLY A 29 -4.70 -7.71 -0.53
CA GLY A 29 -6.12 -8.05 -0.68
C GLY A 29 -7.03 -7.33 0.32
N LYS A 30 -6.54 -7.03 1.54
CA LYS A 30 -7.25 -6.15 2.47
C LYS A 30 -7.19 -4.70 2.00
N ALA A 31 -6.02 -4.25 1.53
CA ALA A 31 -5.82 -2.89 1.03
C ALA A 31 -6.74 -2.57 -0.16
N SER A 32 -6.95 -3.51 -1.08
CA SER A 32 -7.78 -3.31 -2.27
C SER A 32 -9.29 -3.19 -1.98
N ARG A 33 -9.74 -3.59 -0.79
CA ARG A 33 -11.14 -3.49 -0.36
C ARG A 33 -11.45 -2.19 0.39
N ILE A 34 -10.44 -1.39 0.72
CA ILE A 34 -10.65 -0.11 1.40
C ILE A 34 -11.34 0.86 0.44
N SER A 35 -12.41 1.51 0.91
CA SER A 35 -13.20 2.44 0.09
C SER A 35 -12.35 3.60 -0.43
N GLY A 36 -12.39 3.82 -1.75
CA GLY A 36 -11.60 4.84 -2.44
C GLY A 36 -10.14 4.50 -2.66
N ILE A 37 -9.71 3.27 -2.38
CA ILE A 37 -8.47 2.73 -2.96
C ILE A 37 -8.75 2.27 -4.38
N THR A 38 -7.92 2.72 -5.32
CA THR A 38 -8.05 2.37 -6.74
C THR A 38 -7.12 1.22 -7.12
N PRO A 39 -7.41 0.46 -8.20
CA PRO A 39 -6.49 -0.53 -8.72
C PRO A 39 -5.10 0.03 -9.06
N ALA A 40 -5.02 1.29 -9.50
CA ALA A 40 -3.75 1.96 -9.79
C ALA A 40 -2.90 2.15 -8.52
N ALA A 41 -3.50 2.53 -7.40
CA ALA A 41 -2.81 2.65 -6.12
C ALA A 41 -2.26 1.29 -5.64
N ILE A 42 -3.02 0.21 -5.85
CA ILE A 42 -2.57 -1.15 -5.55
C ILE A 42 -1.37 -1.55 -6.42
N SER A 43 -1.41 -1.25 -7.71
CA SER A 43 -0.27 -1.48 -8.62
C SER A 43 0.98 -0.73 -8.16
N LEU A 44 0.86 0.54 -7.76
CA LEU A 44 1.98 1.33 -7.24
C LEU A 44 2.55 0.73 -5.96
N LEU A 45 1.69 0.30 -5.03
CA LEU A 45 2.10 -0.37 -3.80
C LEU A 45 2.86 -1.69 -4.10
N LEU A 46 2.35 -2.52 -5.02
CA LEU A 46 3.02 -3.76 -5.44
C LEU A 46 4.38 -3.51 -6.09
N VAL A 47 4.48 -2.51 -6.98
CA VAL A 47 5.75 -2.13 -7.62
C VAL A 47 6.76 -1.63 -6.59
N TYR A 48 6.33 -0.80 -5.64
CA TYR A 48 7.18 -0.33 -4.55
C TYR A 48 7.68 -1.50 -3.69
N LEU A 49 6.79 -2.39 -3.26
CA LEU A 49 7.16 -3.56 -2.45
C LEU A 49 8.12 -4.48 -3.20
N LYS A 50 7.93 -4.68 -4.51
CA LYS A 50 8.83 -5.47 -5.36
C LYS A 50 10.22 -4.84 -5.43
N LYS A 51 10.29 -3.52 -5.67
CA LYS A 51 11.55 -2.77 -5.78
C LYS A 51 12.38 -2.85 -4.50
N HIS A 52 11.72 -2.86 -3.34
CA HIS A 52 12.39 -2.92 -2.04
C HIS A 52 12.58 -4.35 -1.51
N GLY A 53 12.28 -5.38 -2.31
CA GLY A 53 12.42 -6.78 -1.91
C GLY A 53 11.46 -7.24 -0.79
N LEU A 54 10.45 -6.43 -0.48
CA LEU A 54 9.50 -6.67 0.62
C LEU A 54 8.43 -7.72 0.29
N LEU A 55 8.26 -8.06 -0.99
CA LEU A 55 7.30 -9.09 -1.42
C LEU A 55 7.65 -10.51 -0.92
N ARG A 56 8.91 -10.78 -0.56
CA ARG A 56 9.34 -12.11 -0.06
C ARG A 56 8.95 -12.37 1.40
N LYS A 57 8.36 -11.40 2.11
CA LYS A 57 8.10 -11.47 3.56
C LYS A 57 6.61 -11.57 3.94
N LEU A 58 5.74 -11.79 2.95
CA LEU A 58 4.28 -11.83 3.12
C LEU A 58 3.65 -13.18 2.72
N ALA A 59 4.47 -14.21 2.53
CA ALA A 59 4.04 -15.60 2.33
C ALA A 59 4.21 -16.37 3.64
#